data_AF-A0A2M7NA34-F1
#
_entry.id   AF-A0A2M7NA34-F1
#
_cell.length_a   1.000
_cell.length_b   1.000
_cell.length_c   1.000
_cell.angle_alpha   90.00
_cell.angle_beta   90.00
_cell.angle_gamma   90.00
#
_symmetry.space_group_name_H-M   'P 1'
#
loop_
_entity.id
_entity.type
_entity.pdbx_description
1 polymer ?
#
loop_
_entity_poly.entity_id
_entity_poly.type
_entity_poly.pdbx_seq_one_letter_code
_entity_poly.pdbx_strand_id
1 'polypeptide(L)'
;MAYNLPAGTYPLTITDGNGCTLAENIDITEPPQLFAVVTPVDISCNGFADGMVIMNMTGGTAPYYFSLDSLPNNWSSYDTLFSLTAGLYNLYIKDANYCFIPHSTFSIVEPSLLNV
;
A
#
# COMPACT_ATOMS: atom_id res chain seq x y z
N MET A 1 -17.71 22.19 -3.16
CA MET A 1 -17.22 21.12 -2.25
C MET A 1 -15.98 20.55 -2.89
N ALA A 2 -14.79 20.86 -2.37
CA ALA A 2 -13.51 20.39 -2.90
C ALA A 2 -13.00 19.28 -1.97
N TYR A 3 -13.15 18.04 -2.41
CA TYR A 3 -12.47 16.88 -1.85
C TYR A 3 -11.18 16.75 -2.65
N ASN A 4 -10.04 16.54 -1.97
CA ASN A 4 -8.67 16.43 -2.54
C ASN A 4 -7.80 17.70 -2.51
N LEU A 5 -7.77 18.42 -1.37
CA LEU A 5 -6.72 19.41 -1.10
C LEU A 5 -5.46 18.65 -0.63
N PRO A 6 -4.35 18.70 -1.38
CA PRO A 6 -3.09 18.10 -0.93
C PRO A 6 -2.59 18.76 0.36
N ALA A 7 -1.72 18.06 1.10
CA ALA A 7 -1.06 18.62 2.28
C ALA A 7 -0.48 20.01 1.99
N GLY A 8 -0.75 20.98 2.86
CA GLY A 8 -0.30 22.35 2.66
C GLY A 8 -0.98 23.33 3.61
N THR A 9 -0.36 24.50 3.74
CA THR A 9 -0.95 25.62 4.49
C THR A 9 -1.83 26.42 3.55
N TYR A 10 -3.12 26.48 3.85
CA TYR A 10 -4.09 27.24 3.07
C TYR A 10 -4.39 28.57 3.76
N PRO A 11 -4.05 29.71 3.13
CA PRO A 11 -4.40 31.01 3.68
C PRO A 11 -5.90 31.27 3.45
N LEU A 12 -6.63 31.43 4.54
CA LEU A 12 -8.03 31.82 4.53
C LEU A 12 -8.13 33.32 4.80
N THR A 13 -8.57 34.08 3.80
CA THR A 13 -8.88 35.51 3.96
C THR A 13 -10.38 35.71 3.98
N ILE A 14 -10.92 36.05 5.15
CA ILE A 14 -12.31 36.44 5.32
C ILE A 14 -12.38 37.96 5.21
N THR A 15 -13.13 38.47 4.23
CA THR A 15 -13.39 39.91 4.10
C THR A 15 -14.85 40.17 4.43
N ASP A 16 -15.11 41.04 5.41
CA ASP A 16 -16.48 41.45 5.73
C ASP A 16 -17.01 42.49 4.72
N GLY A 17 -18.32 42.76 4.76
CA GLY A 17 -18.95 43.76 3.88
C GLY A 17 -18.49 45.20 4.10
N ASN A 18 -17.74 45.47 5.17
CA ASN A 18 -17.17 46.79 5.50
C ASN A 18 -15.69 46.91 5.12
N GLY A 19 -15.09 45.86 4.53
CA GLY A 19 -13.71 45.86 4.05
C GLY A 19 -12.66 45.42 5.09
N CYS A 20 -13.07 44.91 6.25
CA CYS A 20 -12.15 44.30 7.21
C CYS A 20 -11.74 42.90 6.74
N THR A 21 -10.44 42.65 6.66
CA THR A 21 -9.87 41.35 6.30
C THR A 21 -9.29 40.64 7.52
N LEU A 22 -9.75 39.43 7.81
CA LEU A 22 -9.10 38.49 8.73
C LEU A 22 -8.36 37.44 7.92
N ALA A 23 -7.06 37.26 8.16
CA ALA A 23 -6.26 36.21 7.57
C ALA A 23 -5.95 35.14 8.63
N GLU A 24 -6.40 33.91 8.40
CA GLU A 24 -6.00 32.75 9.18
C GLU A 24 -5.31 31.73 8.29
N ASN A 25 -4.35 31.02 8.86
CA ASN A 25 -3.70 29.90 8.19
C ASN A 25 -4.32 28.60 8.69
N ILE A 26 -4.78 27.76 7.77
CA ILE A 26 -5.24 26.41 8.09
C ILE A 26 -4.16 25.45 7.61
N ASP A 27 -3.53 24.75 8.55
CA ASP A 27 -2.57 23.70 8.22
C ASP A 27 -3.32 22.39 7.96
N ILE A 28 -3.23 21.91 6.72
CA ILE A 28 -3.72 20.58 6.34
C ILE A 28 -2.52 19.63 6.33
N THR A 29 -2.44 18.77 7.34
CA THR A 29 -1.46 17.69 7.41
C THR A 29 -2.03 16.44 6.75
N GLU A 30 -1.31 15.87 5.79
CA GLU A 30 -1.61 14.54 5.25
C GLU A 30 -0.79 13.50 6.04
N PRO A 31 -1.35 12.31 6.33
CA PRO A 31 -0.56 11.21 6.87
C PRO A 31 0.63 10.91 5.94
N PRO A 32 1.75 10.38 6.47
CA PRO A 32 2.88 9.98 5.64
C PRO A 32 2.40 9.04 4.55
N GLN A 33 2.88 9.23 3.32
CA GLN A 33 2.49 8.39 2.20
C GLN A 33 2.69 6.91 2.55
N LEU A 34 1.66 6.10 2.34
CA LEU A 34 1.73 4.66 2.52
C LEU A 34 2.67 4.07 1.45
N PHE A 35 3.77 3.48 1.90
CA PHE A 35 4.77 2.86 1.04
C PHE A 35 5.06 1.43 1.50
N ALA A 36 5.28 0.53 0.54
CA ALA A 36 5.56 -0.88 0.79
C ALA A 36 6.78 -1.35 0.01
N VAL A 37 7.68 -2.04 0.70
CA VAL A 37 8.78 -2.80 0.08
C VAL A 37 8.37 -4.27 0.04
N VAL A 38 8.19 -4.79 -1.17
CA VAL A 38 7.78 -6.16 -1.42
C VAL A 38 9.01 -6.99 -1.77
N THR A 39 9.26 -8.05 -1.00
CA THR A 39 10.39 -8.96 -1.18
C THR A 39 9.86 -10.38 -1.40
N PRO A 40 9.73 -10.84 -2.65
CA PRO A 40 9.38 -12.22 -2.94
C PRO A 40 10.55 -13.15 -2.64
N VAL A 41 10.22 -14.38 -2.26
CA VAL A 41 11.12 -15.49 -2.04
C VAL A 41 10.64 -16.65 -2.91
N ASP A 42 11.55 -17.09 -3.77
CA ASP A 42 11.32 -18.14 -4.75
C ASP A 42 11.11 -19.50 -4.08
N ILE A 43 10.45 -20.42 -4.80
CA ILE A 43 10.21 -21.77 -4.26
C ILE A 43 11.53 -22.55 -4.18
N SER A 44 11.70 -23.38 -3.15
CA SER A 44 12.99 -24.07 -2.93
C SER A 44 13.22 -25.21 -3.91
N CYS A 45 12.16 -25.79 -4.45
CA CYS A 45 12.21 -26.94 -5.35
C CYS A 45 11.08 -26.87 -6.39
N ASN A 46 11.33 -27.41 -7.58
CA ASN A 46 10.34 -27.46 -8.65
C ASN A 46 9.06 -28.17 -8.18
N GLY A 47 7.90 -27.54 -8.39
CA GLY A 47 6.60 -28.07 -7.99
C GLY A 47 6.27 -27.97 -6.50
N PHE A 48 7.11 -27.31 -5.69
CA PHE A 48 6.78 -27.02 -4.29
C PHE A 48 5.91 -25.76 -4.18
N ALA A 49 5.18 -25.65 -3.09
CA ALA A 49 4.41 -24.46 -2.73
C ALA A 49 4.96 -23.88 -1.43
N ASP A 50 6.27 -23.62 -1.40
CA ASP A 50 6.99 -23.06 -0.25
C ASP A 50 7.49 -21.63 -0.51
N GLY A 51 7.07 -21.02 -1.62
CA GLY A 51 7.33 -19.62 -1.91
C GLY A 51 6.65 -18.73 -0.88
N MET A 52 7.27 -17.59 -0.62
CA MET A 52 6.73 -16.60 0.30
C MET A 52 6.96 -15.18 -0.20
N VAL A 53 6.20 -14.23 0.33
CA VAL A 53 6.43 -12.81 0.08
C VAL A 53 6.42 -12.07 1.40
N ILE A 54 7.43 -11.22 1.60
CA ILE A 54 7.60 -10.39 2.79
C ILE A 54 7.33 -8.93 2.40
N MET A 55 6.49 -8.25 3.18
CA MET A 55 6.02 -6.90 2.89
C MET A 55 6.37 -5.97 4.04
N ASN A 56 7.28 -5.02 3.80
CA ASN A 56 7.71 -4.06 4.81
C ASN A 56 7.02 -2.72 4.55
N MET A 57 6.17 -2.29 5.48
CA MET A 57 5.38 -1.06 5.36
C MET A 57 6.05 0.12 6.04
N THR A 58 6.05 1.28 5.39
CA THR A 58 6.49 2.56 5.95
C THR A 58 5.48 3.65 5.63
N GLY A 59 5.17 4.49 6.61
CA GLY A 59 4.12 5.51 6.48
C GLY A 59 2.71 4.94 6.55
N GLY A 60 1.69 5.74 6.26
CA GLY A 60 0.28 5.40 6.45
C GLY A 60 -0.11 5.18 7.91
N THR A 61 -1.27 4.55 8.14
CA THR A 61 -1.79 4.28 9.49
C THR A 61 -2.01 2.80 9.73
N ALA A 62 -1.28 2.22 10.69
CA ALA A 62 -1.47 0.83 11.11
C ALA A 62 -2.86 0.61 11.76
N PRO A 63 -3.46 -0.60 11.66
CA PRO A 63 -2.93 -1.82 11.02
C PRO A 63 -2.97 -1.81 9.48
N TYR A 64 -2.06 -2.58 8.88
CA TYR A 64 -2.02 -2.81 7.43
C TYR A 64 -2.67 -4.13 7.05
N TYR A 65 -3.25 -4.18 5.87
CA TYR A 65 -3.90 -5.37 5.32
C TYR A 65 -3.39 -5.66 3.93
N PHE A 66 -3.17 -6.95 3.65
CA PHE A 66 -2.56 -7.46 2.44
C PHE A 66 -3.48 -8.47 1.77
N SER A 67 -3.56 -8.43 0.45
CA SER A 67 -4.33 -9.38 -0.34
C SER A 67 -3.59 -9.71 -1.63
N LEU A 68 -3.64 -10.98 -2.03
CA LEU A 68 -3.05 -11.47 -3.28
C LEU A 68 -4.14 -11.74 -4.30
N ASP A 69 -3.81 -11.43 -5.55
CA ASP A 69 -4.66 -11.57 -6.73
C ASP A 69 -6.01 -10.86 -6.59
N SER A 70 -6.93 -11.10 -7.52
CA SER A 70 -8.27 -10.49 -7.53
C SER A 70 -9.19 -11.06 -6.44
N LEU A 71 -8.67 -11.36 -5.24
CA LEU A 71 -9.43 -11.75 -4.06
C LEU A 71 -9.49 -10.58 -3.05
N PRO A 72 -10.05 -9.40 -3.40
CA PRO A 72 -10.12 -8.22 -2.52
C PRO A 72 -10.99 -8.43 -1.25
N ASN A 73 -11.40 -9.66 -0.97
CA ASN A 73 -12.22 -10.07 0.15
C ASN A 73 -11.41 -10.93 1.16
N ASN A 74 -10.21 -11.39 0.80
CA ASN A 74 -9.32 -12.14 1.67
C ASN A 74 -8.13 -11.25 2.05
N TRP A 75 -8.26 -10.55 3.18
CA TRP A 75 -7.24 -9.65 3.71
C TRP A 75 -6.51 -10.33 4.86
N SER A 76 -5.19 -10.46 4.72
CA SER A 76 -4.28 -10.84 5.78
C SER A 76 -3.80 -9.61 6.53
N SER A 77 -3.69 -9.71 7.86
CA SER A 77 -2.98 -8.72 8.68
C SER A 77 -1.50 -9.07 8.90
N TYR A 78 -1.05 -10.20 8.34
CA TYR A 78 0.34 -10.64 8.39
C TYR A 78 1.12 -10.01 7.25
N ASP A 79 2.28 -9.46 7.59
CA ASP A 79 3.27 -8.88 6.67
C ASP A 79 3.97 -9.92 5.79
N THR A 80 3.78 -11.21 6.08
CA THR A 80 4.34 -12.32 5.33
C THR A 80 3.23 -13.27 4.89
N LEU A 81 3.21 -13.59 3.60
CA LEU A 81 2.31 -14.59 3.03
C LEU A 81 3.13 -15.79 2.57
N PHE A 82 2.69 -16.98 2.97
CA PHE A 82 3.34 -18.25 2.70
C PHE A 82 2.52 -19.07 1.71
N SER A 83 3.08 -20.23 1.34
CA SER A 83 2.42 -21.23 0.51
C SER A 83 2.13 -20.77 -0.92
N LEU A 84 3.02 -19.95 -1.47
CA LEU A 84 2.92 -19.46 -2.83
C LEU A 84 3.63 -20.41 -3.80
N THR A 85 3.01 -20.61 -4.96
CA THR A 85 3.57 -21.40 -6.07
C THR A 85 4.32 -20.49 -7.03
N ALA A 86 5.10 -21.06 -7.95
CA ALA A 86 5.67 -20.26 -9.03
C ALA A 86 4.56 -19.62 -9.88
N GLY A 87 4.68 -18.33 -10.13
CA GLY A 87 3.62 -17.55 -10.77
C GLY A 87 3.81 -16.04 -10.62
N LEU A 88 2.99 -15.29 -11.34
CA LEU A 88 2.88 -13.84 -11.22
C LEU A 88 1.72 -13.50 -10.30
N TYR A 89 1.98 -12.70 -9.27
CA TYR A 89 0.98 -12.31 -8.28
C TYR A 89 0.72 -10.81 -8.33
N ASN A 90 -0.54 -10.43 -8.17
CA ASN A 90 -0.93 -9.03 -7.96
C ASN A 90 -1.10 -8.79 -6.45
N LEU A 91 -0.34 -7.85 -5.90
CA LEU A 91 -0.40 -7.50 -4.50
C LEU A 91 -1.23 -6.24 -4.28
N TYR A 92 -2.20 -6.35 -3.39
CA TYR A 92 -3.07 -5.27 -2.93
C TYR A 92 -2.77 -4.99 -1.47
N ILE A 93 -2.48 -3.73 -1.16
CA ILE A 93 -2.16 -3.28 0.19
C ILE A 93 -3.06 -2.11 0.56
N LYS A 94 -3.65 -2.18 1.75
CA LYS A 94 -4.41 -1.08 2.33
C LYS A 94 -4.01 -0.83 3.77
N ASP A 95 -4.20 0.39 4.24
CA ASP A 95 -4.04 0.77 5.65
C ASP A 95 -5.39 0.81 6.40
N ALA A 96 -5.35 1.21 7.68
CA ALA A 96 -6.53 1.34 8.53
C ALA A 96 -7.53 2.41 8.06
N ASN A 97 -7.07 3.39 7.30
CA ASN A 97 -7.88 4.48 6.74
C ASN A 97 -8.34 4.18 5.31
N TYR A 98 -8.20 2.94 4.84
CA TYR A 98 -8.56 2.53 3.48
C TYR A 98 -7.77 3.28 2.39
N CYS A 99 -6.56 3.75 2.71
CA CYS A 99 -5.61 4.21 1.70
C CYS A 99 -5.01 3.00 0.99
N PHE A 100 -5.05 2.98 -0.35
CA PHE A 100 -4.55 1.88 -1.16
C PHE A 100 -3.21 2.26 -1.81
N ILE A 101 -2.23 1.36 -1.73
CA ILE A 101 -1.06 1.44 -2.61
C ILE A 101 -1.49 0.96 -4.02
N PRO A 102 -0.99 1.58 -5.11
CA PRO A 102 -1.14 1.03 -6.45
C PRO A 102 -0.73 -0.45 -6.50
N HIS A 103 -1.42 -1.26 -7.31
CA HIS A 103 -1.16 -2.69 -7.36
C HIS A 103 0.31 -2.94 -7.69
N SER A 104 1.00 -3.64 -6.79
CA SER A 104 2.39 -4.05 -7.01
C SER A 104 2.37 -5.47 -7.53
N THR A 105 3.13 -5.76 -8.58
CA THR A 105 3.23 -7.12 -9.11
C THR A 105 4.59 -7.70 -8.81
N PHE A 106 4.62 -8.98 -8.46
CA PHE A 106 5.86 -9.71 -8.25
C PHE A 106 5.72 -11.12 -8.82
N SER A 107 6.85 -11.70 -9.22
CA SER A 107 6.92 -13.09 -9.68
C SER A 107 7.64 -13.93 -8.64
N ILE A 108 7.11 -15.10 -8.37
CA ILE A 108 7.83 -16.18 -7.70
C ILE A 108 8.28 -17.14 -8.80
N VAL A 109 9.58 -17.37 -8.88
CA VAL A 109 10.12 -18.32 -9.84
C VAL A 109 10.40 -19.66 -9.16
N GLU A 110 10.42 -20.71 -9.96
CA GLU A 110 10.89 -22.02 -9.52
C GLU A 110 12.23 -22.39 -10.12
N PRO A 111 13.02 -23.23 -9.42
CA PRO A 111 14.22 -23.79 -9.98
C PRO A 111 13.88 -24.57 -11.26
N SER A 112 14.74 -24.43 -12.27
CA SER A 112 14.65 -25.27 -13.47
C SER A 112 14.84 -26.74 -13.11
N LEU A 113 14.07 -27.62 -13.76
CA LEU A 113 14.28 -29.06 -13.63
C LEU A 113 15.73 -29.41 -13.97
N LEU A 114 16.36 -30.15 -13.06
CA LEU A 114 17.67 -30.76 -13.33
C LEU A 114 17.43 -31.88 -14.35
N ASN A 115 17.64 -31.58 -15.63
CA ASN A 115 17.53 -32.59 -16.68
C ASN A 115 18.78 -33.48 -16.60
N VAL A 116 18.63 -34.68 -16.04
CA VAL A 116 19.68 -35.73 -16.01
C VAL A 116 19.50 -36.64 -17.22
#